data_AF-A0A920WK88-F1
#
_entry.id   AF-A0A920WK88-F1
#
_cell.length_a   1.000
_cell.length_b   1.000
_cell.length_c   1.000
_cell.angle_alpha   90.00
_cell.angle_beta   90.00
_cell.angle_gamma   90.00
#
_symmetry.space_group_name_H-M   'P 1'
#
loop_
_entity.id
_entity.type
_entity.pdbx_description
1 polymer ?
#
loop_
_entity_poly.entity_id
_entity_poly.type
_entity_poly.pdbx_seq_one_letter_code
_entity_poly.pdbx_strand_id
1 'polypeptide(L)' 'MRVCVVGSGGREHALAHVLGRSHDVVVTPGNPGIPGSVPVPPTEVDAALDGDRPRGTAGRRPSRPAEG' A
#
# COMPACT_ATOMS: atom_id res chain seq x y z
N MET A 1 -6.77 3.28 -11.26
CA MET A 1 -6.20 1.94 -11.47
C MET A 1 -5.71 1.40 -10.14
N ARG A 2 -5.85 0.09 -9.90
CA ARG A 2 -5.28 -0.59 -8.72
C ARG A 2 -3.92 -1.18 -9.08
N VAL A 3 -2.97 -1.10 -8.15
CA VAL A 3 -1.60 -1.60 -8.34
C VAL A 3 -1.23 -2.54 -7.20
N CYS A 4 -0.79 -3.75 -7.55
CA CYS A 4 -0.19 -4.70 -6.62
C CYS A 4 1.33 -4.66 -6.77
N VAL A 5 2.05 -4.43 -5.67
CA VAL A 5 3.51 -4.52 -5.60
C VAL A 5 3.88 -5.77 -4.83
N VAL A 6 4.72 -6.63 -5.41
CA VAL A 6 5.12 -7.90 -4.81
C VAL A 6 6.53 -7.81 -4.23
N GLY A 7 6.66 -8.09 -2.94
CA GLY A 7 7.91 -8.08 -2.19
C GLY A 7 7.80 -7.38 -0.84
N SER A 8 8.90 -7.27 -0.11
CA SER A 8 8.96 -6.76 1.27
C SER A 8 10.20 -5.92 1.57
N GLY A 9 10.89 -5.42 0.54
CA GLY A 9 12.12 -4.66 0.65
C GLY A 9 11.92 -3.14 0.54
N GLY A 10 13.05 -2.42 0.54
CA GLY A 10 13.05 -0.96 0.44
C GLY A 10 12.57 -0.43 -0.93
N ARG A 11 12.72 -1.21 -2.00
CA ARG A 11 12.22 -0.82 -3.34
C ARG A 11 10.70 -0.83 -3.39
N GLU A 12 10.08 -1.83 -2.78
CA GLU A 12 8.64 -1.96 -2.73
C GLU A 12 8.03 -0.86 -1.85
N HIS A 13 8.71 -0.49 -0.75
CA HIS A 13 8.36 0.71 0.02
C HIS A 13 8.35 1.97 -0.86
N ALA A 14 9.43 2.22 -1.60
CA ALA A 14 9.56 3.42 -2.43
C ALA A 14 8.48 3.46 -3.53
N LEU A 15 8.21 2.32 -4.18
CA LEU A 15 7.14 2.20 -5.18
C LEU A 15 5.77 2.46 -4.57
N ALA A 16 5.44 1.85 -3.43
CA ALA A 16 4.17 2.06 -2.73
C ALA A 16 3.98 3.53 -2.32
N HIS A 17 5.03 4.16 -1.82
CA HIS A 17 5.01 5.57 -1.43
C HIS A 17 4.74 6.52 -2.61
N VAL A 18 5.35 6.27 -3.78
CA VAL A 18 5.19 7.14 -4.96
C VAL A 18 3.87 6.87 -5.67
N LEU A 19 3.53 5.60 -5.92
CA LEU A 19 2.32 5.22 -6.65
C LEU A 19 1.05 5.52 -5.84
N GLY A 20 1.11 5.42 -4.50
CA GLY A 20 0.00 5.73 -3.59
C GLY A 20 -0.45 7.20 -3.61
N ARG A 21 0.28 8.08 -4.30
CA ARG A 21 -0.12 9.48 -4.52
C ARG A 21 -1.26 9.63 -5.52
N SER A 22 -1.40 8.66 -6.43
CA SER A 22 -2.35 8.72 -7.55
C SER A 22 -3.13 7.43 -7.79
N HIS A 23 -2.73 6.32 -7.17
CA HIS A 23 -3.32 5.00 -7.35
C HIS A 23 -3.64 4.34 -6.02
N ASP A 24 -4.57 3.39 -6.05
CA ASP A 24 -4.83 2.50 -4.92
C ASP A 24 -3.80 1.36 -4.96
N VAL A 25 -2.91 1.33 -3.96
CA VAL A 25 -1.77 0.41 -3.91
C VAL A 25 -1.92 -0.59 -2.77
N VAL A 26 -1.64 -1.84 -3.08
CA VAL A 26 -1.51 -2.96 -2.15
C VAL A 26 -0.12 -3.57 -2.30
N VAL A 27 0.51 -3.95 -1.18
CA VAL A 27 1.81 -4.63 -1.18
C VAL A 27 1.71 -5.99 -0.51
N THR A 28 2.24 -7.03 -1.14
CA THR A 28 2.15 -8.43 -0.68
C THR A 28 3.50 -9.15 -0.84
N PRO A 29 3.91 -10.04 0.09
CA PRO A 29 3.38 -10.13 1.45
C PRO A 29 3.71 -8.86 2.27
N GLY A 30 4.59 -8.00 1.73
CA GLY A 30 5.00 -6.74 2.32
C GLY A 30 5.64 -6.88 3.71
N ASN A 31 5.73 -5.77 4.42
CA ASN A 31 6.15 -5.71 5.81
C ASN A 31 5.45 -4.54 6.52
N PRO A 32 5.41 -4.49 7.88
CA PRO A 32 4.71 -3.43 8.61
C PRO A 32 5.19 -2.00 8.33
N GLY A 33 6.42 -1.85 7.82
CA GLY A 33 6.98 -0.56 7.41
C GLY A 33 6.55 -0.10 6.02
N ILE A 34 5.81 -0.89 5.25
CA ILE A 34 5.31 -0.51 3.92
C ILE A 34 3.83 -0.13 4.00
N PRO A 35 3.44 1.10 3.63
CA PRO A 35 2.04 1.50 3.57
C PRO A 35 1.23 0.60 2.62
N GLY A 36 0.07 0.13 3.07
CA GLY A 36 -0.79 -0.75 2.26
C GLY A 36 -0.33 -2.20 2.17
N SER A 37 0.62 -2.60 3.01
CA SER A 37 1.06 -4.00 3.15
C SER A 37 -0.06 -4.91 3.67
N VAL A 38 -0.19 -6.08 3.06
CA VAL A 38 -1.08 -7.17 3.48
C VAL A 38 -0.27 -8.48 3.58
N PRO A 39 -0.30 -9.18 4.72
CA PRO A 39 0.52 -10.37 4.97
C PRO A 39 -0.10 -11.64 4.36
N VAL A 40 -0.53 -11.55 3.11
CA VAL A 40 -1.06 -12.69 2.34
C VAL A 40 -0.08 -13.05 1.22
N PRO A 41 -0.04 -14.31 0.75
CA PRO A 41 0.73 -14.67 -0.44
C PRO A 41 0.29 -13.89 -1.68
N PRO A 42 1.20 -13.58 -2.62
CA PRO A 42 0.85 -12.83 -3.83
C PRO A 42 -0.21 -13.51 -4.71
N THR A 43 -0.29 -14.84 -4.67
CA THR A 43 -1.28 -15.65 -5.40
C THR A 43 -2.70 -15.47 -4.89
N GLU A 44 -2.89 -14.84 -3.74
CA GLU A 44 -4.22 -14.61 -3.13
C GLU A 44 -4.68 -13.14 -3.26
N VAL A 45 -3.89 -12.29 -3.93
CA VAL A 45 -4.17 -10.85 -4.02
C VAL A 45 -5.27 -10.50 -5.02
N ASP A 46 -5.60 -11.38 -5.97
CA ASP A 46 -6.72 -11.15 -6.89
C ASP A 46 -8.03 -10.86 -6.12
N ALA A 47 -8.29 -11.59 -5.02
CA ALA A 47 -9.44 -11.32 -4.15
C ALA A 47 -9.38 -9.96 -3.43
N ALA A 48 -8.18 -9.44 -3.13
CA ALA A 48 -7.97 -8.12 -2.52
C ALA A 48 -8.09 -6.97 -3.55
N LEU A 49 -7.80 -7.26 -4.82
CA LEU A 49 -7.91 -6.30 -5.93
C LEU A 49 -9.33 -6.15 -6.47
N ASP A 50 -10.25 -7.09 -6.20
CA ASP A 50 -11.59 -7.12 -6.81
C ASP A 50 -12.76 -6.62 -5.95
N GLY A 51 -12.64 -6.42 -4.63
CA GLY A 51 -13.86 -5.97 -3.92
C GLY A 51 -13.82 -5.61 -2.45
N ASP A 52 -12.93 -6.18 -1.65
CA ASP A 52 -13.03 -5.99 -0.20
C ASP A 52 -11.65 -5.73 0.42
N ARG A 53 -11.23 -4.47 0.40
CA ARG A 53 -10.10 -4.07 1.24
C ARG A 53 -10.63 -4.11 2.68
N PRO A 54 -10.10 -4.93 3.61
CA PRO A 54 -10.32 -4.65 5.02
C PRO A 54 -9.86 -3.20 5.24
N ARG A 55 -10.69 -2.38 5.90
CA ARG A 55 -10.39 -0.96 6.18
C ARG A 55 -9.12 -0.86 7.04
N GLY A 56 -7.97 -1.06 6.42
CA GLY A 56 -6.65 -0.87 6.99
C GLY A 56 -6.50 0.62 7.17
N THR A 57 -6.28 1.01 8.42
CA THR A 57 -6.05 2.37 8.90
C THR A 57 -5.18 3.11 7.89
N ALA A 58 -5.81 3.91 7.03
CA ALA A 58 -5.13 4.84 6.16
C ALA A 58 -4.20 5.63 7.06
N GLY A 59 -2.89 5.50 6.83
CA GLY A 59 -1.90 6.33 7.48
C GLY A 59 -2.41 7.76 7.40
N ARG A 60 -2.72 8.33 8.57
CA ARG A 60 -3.17 9.71 8.74
C ARG A 60 -2.29 10.56 7.82
N ARG A 61 -2.89 11.22 6.83
CA ARG A 61 -2.18 12.22 6.00
C ARG A 61 -1.36 13.07 6.97
N PRO A 62 -0.03 13.21 6.81
CA PRO A 62 0.67 14.25 7.52
C PRO A 62 0.01 15.56 7.09
N SER A 63 -0.66 16.22 8.03
CA SER A 63 -1.16 17.57 7.88
C SER A 63 0.02 18.41 7.44
N ARG A 64 -0.05 18.98 6.24
CA ARG A 64 0.90 19.96 5.72
C ARG A 64 1.16 20.98 6.84
N PRO A 65 2.41 21.23 7.27
CA PRO A 65 2.64 22.31 8.22
C PRO A 65 2.20 23.60 7.54
N ALA A 66 1.42 24.41 8.25
CA ALA A 66 1.07 25.75 7.81
C ALA A 66 2.38 26.54 7.68
N GLU A 67 2.67 27.00 6.47
CA GLU A 67 3.76 27.94 6.22
C GLU A 67 3.42 29.23 6.96
N GLY A 68 4.32 29.64 7.86
CA GLY A 68 4.31 30.93 8.54
C GLY A 68 5.56 31.71 8.16
#